data_AF-A0A672PPI2-F1
#
_entry.id   AF-A0A672PPI2-F1
#
_cell.length_a   1.000
_cell.length_b   1.000
_cell.length_c   1.000
_cell.angle_alpha   90.00
_cell.angle_beta   90.00
_cell.angle_gamma   90.00
#
_symmetry.space_group_name_H-M   'P 1'
#
loop_
_entity.id
_entity.type
_entity.pdbx_description
1 polymer ?
#
loop_
_entity_poly.entity_id
_entity_poly.type
_entity_poly.pdbx_seq_one_letter_code
_entity_poly.pdbx_strand_id
1 'polypeptide(L)'
;VKMILFRKFRVLILMVFLVACTMHIMIDLLPKLEKRAAGSSSSAGGGGGCSCAHTPGEEPRSWAKQRARAGAAEPGWPNKHSLRLLQDFSNEPNSNLTSHSREKVTERAESEKKVRQLQLGSEKRVLMRDTVSGQKQRAVHSFSRLKALYEHPLYKTDLPHLSEDDTLFNLNNDIRFYPKAAGQQEWQVMMAEASTLRSYVTYFFQPCALVGWCYSNYVSFTAMKSGGTQLKLIMSFQNYGQALFKPMKQTREQETPPDFFYFSDFERHNAEIAAFHLDRILDFRRVPPVAGRLVNMTREIRDVTRDKKLWRTFFVSPANNICFYGECSYYCSTEHALCGKPDQIEGSLAAFLPDLALAKRKTWRNPWRRSYHKRKKAEWEVDPDYCDEVKQTPPYDRGTRLLDIMDMTIFDFLMGNMDRHHYETFEKFGNETFIIHLDNGRGFGKHSHDEMSILVPLTQCCRYDCFSLLSDIS
;
A
#
# COMPACT_ATOMS: atom_id res chain seq x y z
N VAL A 1 -21.83 -28.29 -53.67
CA VAL A 1 -22.07 -28.90 -52.32
C VAL A 1 -21.51 -28.07 -51.15
N LYS A 2 -20.25 -27.59 -51.18
CA LYS A 2 -19.65 -26.80 -50.06
C LYS A 2 -20.35 -25.48 -49.69
N MET A 3 -20.92 -24.73 -50.64
CA MET A 3 -21.60 -23.45 -50.34
C MET A 3 -22.99 -23.59 -49.71
N ILE A 4 -23.68 -24.72 -49.93
CA ILE A 4 -25.02 -24.97 -49.36
C ILE A 4 -24.90 -25.37 -47.88
N LEU A 5 -23.82 -26.10 -47.53
CA LEU A 5 -23.54 -26.50 -46.15
C LEU A 5 -23.24 -25.30 -45.24
N PHE A 6 -22.46 -24.33 -45.74
CA PHE A 6 -22.14 -23.10 -44.98
C PHE A 6 -23.36 -22.20 -44.74
N ARG A 7 -24.29 -22.14 -45.71
CA ARG A 7 -25.56 -21.40 -45.55
C ARG A 7 -26.47 -22.08 -44.53
N LYS A 8 -26.58 -23.40 -44.56
CA LYS A 8 -27.36 -24.16 -43.57
C LYS A 8 -26.78 -24.04 -42.16
N PHE A 9 -25.46 -24.00 -42.02
CA PHE A 9 -24.80 -23.82 -40.73
C PHE A 9 -25.03 -22.42 -40.12
N ARG A 10 -25.00 -21.36 -40.94
CA ARG A 10 -25.29 -19.99 -40.50
C ARG A 10 -26.76 -19.81 -40.09
N VAL A 11 -27.69 -20.45 -40.80
CA VAL A 11 -29.11 -20.44 -40.43
C VAL A 11 -29.34 -21.19 -39.12
N LEU A 12 -28.62 -22.30 -38.90
CA LEU A 12 -28.71 -23.06 -37.65
C LEU A 12 -28.20 -22.24 -36.45
N ILE A 13 -27.08 -21.53 -36.61
CA ILE A 13 -26.55 -20.64 -35.56
C ILE A 13 -27.54 -19.51 -35.25
N LEU A 14 -28.14 -18.90 -36.28
CA LEU A 14 -29.15 -17.84 -36.08
C LEU A 14 -30.40 -18.37 -35.37
N MET A 15 -30.84 -19.59 -35.68
CA MET A 15 -31.98 -20.22 -35.00
C MET A 15 -31.66 -20.53 -33.53
N VAL A 16 -30.47 -21.05 -33.23
CA VAL A 16 -30.04 -21.29 -31.85
C VAL A 16 -29.93 -19.98 -31.06
N PHE A 17 -29.42 -18.92 -31.68
CA PHE A 17 -29.33 -17.61 -31.04
C PHE A 17 -30.71 -17.00 -30.76
N LEU A 18 -31.66 -17.15 -31.70
CA LEU A 18 -33.04 -16.73 -31.50
C LEU A 18 -33.72 -17.48 -30.35
N VAL A 19 -33.54 -18.80 -30.25
CA VAL A 19 -34.09 -19.61 -29.16
C VAL A 19 -33.46 -19.23 -27.81
N ALA A 20 -32.15 -18.98 -27.77
CA ALA A 20 -31.49 -18.52 -26.55
C ALA A 20 -32.02 -17.14 -26.11
N CYS A 21 -32.18 -16.21 -27.05
CA CYS A 21 -32.76 -14.89 -26.77
C CYS A 21 -34.21 -14.98 -26.28
N THR A 22 -35.06 -15.82 -26.89
CA THR A 22 -36.45 -15.98 -26.43
C THR A 22 -36.53 -16.63 -25.06
N MET A 23 -35.65 -17.58 -24.76
CA MET A 23 -35.55 -18.19 -23.42
C MET A 23 -35.10 -17.18 -22.36
N HIS A 24 -34.08 -16.36 -22.64
CA HIS A 24 -33.65 -15.29 -21.73
C HIS A 24 -34.76 -14.25 -21.49
N ILE A 25 -35.46 -13.85 -22.55
CA ILE A 25 -36.62 -12.96 -22.45
C ILE A 25 -37.72 -13.59 -21.59
N MET A 26 -38.04 -14.88 -21.78
CA MET A 26 -39.04 -15.57 -20.95
C MET A 26 -38.61 -15.63 -19.48
N ILE A 27 -37.37 -16.00 -19.19
CA ILE A 27 -36.86 -16.14 -17.81
C ILE A 27 -36.83 -14.79 -17.08
N ASP A 28 -36.56 -13.68 -17.78
CA ASP A 28 -36.49 -12.35 -17.16
C ASP A 28 -37.84 -11.64 -17.06
N LEU A 29 -38.80 -11.97 -17.93
CA LEU A 29 -40.13 -11.35 -17.95
C LEU A 29 -41.19 -12.14 -17.19
N LEU A 30 -41.13 -13.48 -17.14
CA LEU A 30 -42.11 -14.31 -16.41
C LEU A 30 -42.18 -13.97 -14.91
N PRO A 31 -41.06 -13.82 -14.17
CA PRO A 31 -41.09 -13.47 -12.75
C PRO A 31 -41.65 -12.05 -12.50
N LYS A 32 -41.53 -11.16 -13.50
CA LYS A 32 -42.02 -9.77 -13.43
C LYS A 32 -43.51 -9.67 -13.78
N LEU A 33 -44.04 -10.60 -14.57
CA LEU A 33 -45.46 -10.69 -14.90
C LEU A 33 -46.23 -11.44 -13.82
N GLU A 34 -45.67 -12.50 -13.21
CA GLU A 34 -46.26 -13.16 -12.04
C GLU A 34 -46.34 -12.23 -10.83
N LYS A 35 -45.30 -11.40 -10.58
CA LYS A 35 -45.35 -10.36 -9.53
C LYS A 35 -46.41 -9.27 -9.79
N ARG A 36 -46.81 -9.05 -11.05
CA ARG A 36 -47.90 -8.11 -11.39
C ARG A 36 -49.28 -8.75 -11.35
N ALA A 37 -49.39 -10.04 -11.69
CA ALA A 37 -50.64 -10.79 -11.60
C ALA A 37 -51.01 -11.17 -10.15
N ALA A 38 -50.02 -11.44 -9.30
CA ALA A 38 -50.22 -11.72 -7.86
C ALA A 38 -50.50 -10.45 -7.02
N GLY A 39 -50.30 -9.25 -7.59
CA GLY A 39 -50.55 -7.97 -6.94
C GLY A 39 -51.97 -7.41 -7.08
N SER A 40 -52.89 -8.13 -7.73
CA SER A 40 -54.23 -7.61 -8.04
C SER A 40 -55.40 -8.51 -7.60
N SER A 41 -55.23 -9.42 -6.64
CA SER A 41 -56.35 -10.21 -6.12
C SER A 41 -56.22 -10.55 -4.63
N SER A 42 -56.54 -9.61 -3.75
CA SER A 42 -56.98 -9.90 -2.38
C SER A 42 -57.68 -8.70 -1.74
N SER A 43 -58.92 -8.43 -2.16
CA SER A 43 -59.87 -7.62 -1.39
C SER A 43 -61.27 -8.21 -1.49
N ALA A 44 -61.67 -9.05 -0.52
CA ALA A 44 -63.05 -9.23 -0.05
C ALA A 44 -63.09 -10.15 1.18
N GLY A 45 -63.66 -9.67 2.30
CA GLY A 45 -64.29 -10.56 3.28
C GLY A 45 -63.90 -10.44 4.76
N GLY A 46 -64.26 -9.33 5.42
CA GLY A 46 -65.04 -9.34 6.67
C GLY A 46 -64.38 -9.68 8.02
N GLY A 47 -64.41 -8.69 8.94
CA GLY A 47 -64.80 -8.95 10.34
C GLY A 47 -63.93 -8.35 11.46
N GLY A 48 -64.35 -7.19 12.00
CA GLY A 48 -64.35 -6.94 13.45
C GLY A 48 -63.26 -6.04 14.08
N GLY A 49 -63.65 -4.81 14.45
CA GLY A 49 -63.31 -4.25 15.78
C GLY A 49 -62.36 -3.03 15.90
N CYS A 50 -62.94 -1.82 15.92
CA CYS A 50 -62.65 -0.61 16.74
C CYS A 50 -61.21 -0.01 16.81
N SER A 51 -60.93 1.20 16.26
CA SER A 51 -61.12 2.58 16.84
C SER A 51 -59.89 3.06 17.65
N CYS A 52 -59.32 4.28 17.60
CA CYS A 52 -59.47 5.58 16.91
C CYS A 52 -58.09 6.29 17.01
N ALA A 53 -57.53 6.90 15.96
CA ALA A 53 -57.54 8.33 15.59
C ALA A 53 -56.97 9.34 16.61
N HIS A 54 -55.91 10.07 16.20
CA HIS A 54 -55.81 11.54 16.26
C HIS A 54 -54.64 12.06 15.38
N THR A 55 -54.99 12.88 14.39
CA THR A 55 -54.17 13.96 13.77
C THR A 55 -54.91 15.28 14.05
N PRO A 56 -54.33 16.51 13.92
CA PRO A 56 -54.00 17.14 12.62
C PRO A 56 -52.73 18.06 12.62
N GLY A 57 -52.01 18.20 11.50
CA GLY A 57 -52.00 19.42 10.64
C GLY A 57 -50.58 20.02 10.67
N GLU A 58 -49.95 20.57 9.62
CA GLU A 58 -50.36 21.12 8.33
C GLU A 58 -49.23 20.96 7.29
N GLU A 59 -49.59 20.78 6.01
CA GLU A 59 -48.80 21.08 4.81
C GLU A 59 -49.50 22.31 4.14
N PRO A 60 -48.91 23.09 3.19
CA PRO A 60 -48.41 22.54 1.92
C PRO A 60 -47.29 23.33 1.20
N ARG A 61 -46.61 22.69 0.24
CA ARG A 61 -46.59 23.12 -1.19
C ARG A 61 -45.62 22.29 -2.03
N SER A 62 -46.21 21.27 -2.65
CA SER A 62 -45.81 20.62 -3.89
C SER A 62 -45.79 21.61 -5.08
N TRP A 63 -44.74 21.53 -5.91
CA TRP A 63 -44.84 21.78 -7.34
C TRP A 63 -44.42 20.51 -8.09
N ALA A 64 -45.40 19.84 -8.67
CA ALA A 64 -45.25 18.65 -9.46
C ALA A 64 -45.06 18.97 -10.96
N LYS A 65 -44.31 18.08 -11.62
CA LYS A 65 -44.43 17.65 -13.04
C LYS A 65 -44.12 18.68 -14.15
N GLN A 66 -43.01 18.44 -14.85
CA GLN A 66 -43.01 17.90 -16.23
C GLN A 66 -41.58 17.78 -16.80
N ARG A 67 -41.04 16.56 -16.93
CA ARG A 67 -40.85 15.91 -18.24
C ARG A 67 -40.27 14.51 -18.06
N ALA A 68 -40.94 13.58 -18.73
CA ALA A 68 -40.57 12.19 -18.82
C ALA A 68 -39.52 11.95 -19.92
N ARG A 69 -38.81 10.82 -19.76
CA ARG A 69 -38.08 10.02 -20.76
C ARG A 69 -36.70 10.50 -21.21
N ALA A 70 -35.66 9.95 -20.57
CA ALA A 70 -34.52 9.36 -21.25
C ALA A 70 -34.10 8.10 -20.48
N GLY A 71 -33.84 7.02 -21.22
CA GLY A 71 -33.74 5.65 -20.73
C GLY A 71 -32.53 5.36 -19.83
N ALA A 72 -32.67 4.26 -19.12
CA ALA A 72 -31.67 3.66 -18.24
C ALA A 72 -30.30 3.51 -18.93
N ALA A 73 -29.26 4.02 -18.26
CA ALA A 73 -27.88 3.64 -18.48
C ALA A 73 -27.26 3.31 -17.11
N GLU A 74 -26.63 2.14 -17.05
CA GLU A 74 -25.79 1.61 -15.96
C GLU A 74 -24.82 2.67 -15.38
N PRO A 75 -24.46 2.60 -14.08
CA PRO A 75 -23.63 3.62 -13.43
C PRO A 75 -22.15 3.45 -13.80
N GLY A 76 -21.75 4.03 -14.93
CA GLY A 76 -20.36 4.27 -15.28
C GLY A 76 -19.72 5.35 -14.41
N TRP A 77 -18.48 5.11 -13.98
CA TRP A 77 -17.62 6.04 -13.24
C TRP A 77 -17.51 7.42 -13.92
N PRO A 78 -17.27 8.52 -13.16
CA PRO A 78 -17.25 9.86 -13.74
C PRO A 78 -16.10 10.06 -14.73
N ASN A 79 -16.39 10.77 -15.82
CA ASN A 79 -15.46 11.08 -16.91
C ASN A 79 -14.17 11.77 -16.44
N LYS A 80 -13.07 11.52 -17.17
CA LYS A 80 -11.72 12.12 -17.02
C LYS A 80 -11.70 13.64 -16.80
N HIS A 81 -12.75 14.34 -17.22
CA HIS A 81 -12.89 15.78 -17.04
C HIS A 81 -13.09 16.23 -15.58
N SER A 82 -13.65 15.37 -14.72
CA SER A 82 -13.86 15.67 -13.30
C SER A 82 -12.57 15.67 -12.49
N LEU A 83 -11.53 14.97 -12.96
CA LEU A 83 -10.21 14.95 -12.34
C LEU A 83 -9.38 16.19 -12.71
N ARG A 84 -9.66 16.81 -13.87
CA ARG A 84 -9.01 18.07 -14.29
C ARG A 84 -9.33 19.23 -13.34
N LEU A 85 -10.58 19.33 -12.88
CA LEU A 85 -11.00 20.43 -12.00
C LEU A 85 -10.31 20.42 -10.62
N LEU A 86 -9.86 19.26 -10.15
CA LEU A 86 -9.16 19.14 -8.86
C LEU A 86 -7.67 19.51 -8.95
N GLN A 87 -7.11 19.58 -10.17
CA GLN A 87 -5.69 19.90 -10.40
C GLN A 87 -5.42 21.37 -10.69
N ASP A 88 -6.38 22.10 -11.24
CA ASP A 88 -6.21 23.51 -11.58
C ASP A 88 -5.94 24.40 -10.34
N PHE A 89 -6.22 23.91 -9.13
CA PHE A 89 -5.95 24.62 -7.87
C PHE A 89 -4.57 24.33 -7.24
N SER A 90 -3.74 23.45 -7.83
CA SER A 90 -2.41 23.10 -7.27
C SER A 90 -1.21 23.70 -8.02
N ASN A 91 -1.44 24.53 -9.04
CA ASN A 91 -0.39 25.25 -9.75
C ASN A 91 -0.38 26.73 -9.37
N GLU A 92 0.09 27.05 -8.15
CA GLU A 92 0.64 28.38 -7.88
C GLU A 92 2.18 28.32 -7.89
N PRO A 93 2.86 29.13 -8.74
CA PRO A 93 4.30 29.28 -8.68
C PRO A 93 4.63 30.48 -7.79
N ASN A 94 5.05 30.25 -6.54
CA ASN A 94 5.86 31.22 -5.79
C ASN A 94 6.65 30.53 -4.67
N SER A 95 7.86 30.09 -5.04
CA SER A 95 8.94 29.79 -4.13
C SER A 95 9.63 31.08 -3.70
N ASN A 96 9.75 31.33 -2.39
CA ASN A 96 10.95 31.89 -1.75
C ASN A 96 10.73 32.02 -0.24
N LEU A 97 10.89 30.92 0.50
CA LEU A 97 11.21 30.97 1.92
C LEU A 97 12.25 29.90 2.24
N THR A 98 13.49 30.34 2.41
CA THR A 98 14.58 29.61 3.07
C THR A 98 14.25 29.42 4.54
N SER A 99 14.19 28.18 5.03
CA SER A 99 14.21 27.89 6.47
C SER A 99 15.45 27.07 6.82
N HIS A 100 16.41 27.76 7.41
CA HIS A 100 17.55 27.16 8.11
C HIS A 100 17.08 26.52 9.41
N SER A 101 17.33 25.23 9.60
CA SER A 101 17.21 24.58 10.91
C SER A 101 18.48 24.84 11.73
N ARG A 102 18.32 25.47 12.90
CA ARG A 102 19.39 25.80 13.85
C ARG A 102 19.74 24.57 14.68
N GLU A 103 20.91 23.98 14.44
CA GLU A 103 21.62 23.27 15.49
C GLU A 103 22.36 24.26 16.40
N LYS A 104 22.30 23.95 17.69
CA LYS A 104 22.71 24.75 18.84
C LYS A 104 24.24 24.76 18.95
N VAL A 105 24.89 25.87 18.58
CA VAL A 105 26.28 26.15 18.95
C VAL A 105 26.31 27.28 19.98
N THR A 106 26.72 26.92 21.19
CA THR A 106 27.14 27.83 22.25
C THR A 106 28.57 28.31 21.97
N GLU A 107 28.75 29.60 21.71
CA GLU A 107 29.55 30.53 22.53
C GLU A 107 30.02 31.77 21.74
N ARG A 108 29.50 32.91 22.21
CA ARG A 108 30.15 34.20 22.49
C ARG A 108 31.29 34.71 21.58
N ALA A 109 31.02 35.92 21.08
CA ALA A 109 31.91 36.83 20.37
C ALA A 109 33.10 37.30 21.23
N GLU A 110 34.25 37.57 20.60
CA GLU A 110 34.75 38.93 20.32
C GLU A 110 36.14 38.90 19.63
N SER A 111 36.25 39.76 18.60
CA SER A 111 37.39 40.60 18.18
C SER A 111 38.76 39.97 17.82
N GLU A 112 39.61 40.48 16.92
CA GLU A 112 39.62 41.55 15.91
C GLU A 112 40.87 41.34 15.00
N LYS A 113 40.97 42.12 13.92
CA LYS A 113 41.94 42.07 12.80
C LYS A 113 43.42 42.33 13.16
N LYS A 114 44.35 41.68 12.44
CA LYS A 114 45.55 42.25 11.73
C LYS A 114 46.40 41.10 11.12
N VAL A 115 46.52 40.93 9.80
CA VAL A 115 47.48 41.55 8.84
C VAL A 115 48.95 41.10 9.00
N ARG A 116 49.40 40.34 7.96
CA ARG A 116 50.73 40.25 7.30
C ARG A 116 51.90 39.42 7.86
N GLN A 117 52.39 38.59 6.93
CA GLN A 117 53.77 38.42 6.43
C GLN A 117 54.75 37.39 7.06
N LEU A 118 55.17 36.51 6.14
CA LEU A 118 56.56 36.09 5.82
C LEU A 118 57.27 35.01 6.66
N GLN A 119 57.59 33.94 5.92
CA GLN A 119 58.91 33.31 5.74
C GLN A 119 59.62 32.55 6.87
N LEU A 120 60.19 31.42 6.41
CA LEU A 120 61.43 30.75 6.83
C LEU A 120 61.49 30.09 8.22
N GLY A 121 61.39 28.76 8.19
CA GLY A 121 62.57 27.89 8.33
C GLY A 121 63.34 27.89 9.66
N SER A 122 63.22 26.75 10.35
CA SER A 122 64.28 26.06 11.13
C SER A 122 64.88 26.76 12.34
N GLU A 123 64.64 26.22 13.54
CA GLU A 123 65.72 25.66 14.37
C GLU A 123 65.24 24.88 15.61
N LYS A 124 66.08 23.93 16.02
CA LYS A 124 65.95 22.96 17.13
C LYS A 124 66.20 23.59 18.51
N ARG A 125 65.53 23.06 19.54
CA ARG A 125 66.03 22.62 20.89
C ARG A 125 64.84 22.50 21.85
N VAL A 126 64.38 21.30 22.22
CA VAL A 126 64.88 20.40 23.29
C VAL A 126 64.74 20.97 24.71
N LEU A 127 63.93 20.24 25.49
CA LEU A 127 63.83 20.12 26.96
C LEU A 127 63.05 21.19 27.75
N MET A 128 61.84 20.84 28.21
CA MET A 128 61.59 20.62 29.64
C MET A 128 60.32 19.79 29.84
N ARG A 129 60.44 18.82 30.74
CA ARG A 129 59.41 17.89 31.19
C ARG A 129 58.72 18.55 32.38
N ASP A 130 57.43 18.83 32.26
CA ASP A 130 56.57 19.06 33.43
C ASP A 130 55.29 18.24 33.31
N THR A 131 55.11 17.41 34.33
CA THR A 131 54.00 16.53 34.63
C THR A 131 52.81 17.31 35.16
N VAL A 132 51.66 17.35 34.47
CA VAL A 132 50.34 17.56 35.12
C VAL A 132 49.21 16.87 34.35
N SER A 133 48.52 15.98 35.07
CA SER A 133 47.12 15.54 34.91
C SER A 133 46.70 14.77 33.67
N GLY A 134 46.28 13.52 33.91
CA GLY A 134 45.58 12.71 32.93
C GLY A 134 44.24 13.32 32.53
N GLN A 135 44.16 13.76 31.27
CA GLN A 135 42.89 13.74 30.56
C GLN A 135 42.71 12.33 30.01
N LYS A 136 41.95 11.51 30.74
CA LYS A 136 41.19 10.41 30.13
C LYS A 136 40.50 11.03 28.92
N GLN A 137 40.87 10.60 27.71
CA GLN A 137 40.02 10.75 26.54
C GLN A 137 38.67 10.14 26.94
N ARG A 138 37.72 10.99 27.34
CA ARG A 138 36.32 10.58 27.43
C ARG A 138 35.92 10.31 26.01
N ALA A 139 36.00 9.04 25.61
CA ALA A 139 35.27 8.52 24.49
C ALA A 139 33.82 8.94 24.71
N VAL A 140 33.36 9.92 23.94
CA VAL A 140 31.94 10.20 23.81
C VAL A 140 31.39 8.96 23.13
N HIS A 141 30.97 7.96 23.91
CA HIS A 141 30.20 6.85 23.40
C HIS A 141 28.98 7.46 22.71
N SER A 142 28.94 7.44 21.38
CA SER A 142 27.74 7.85 20.66
C SER A 142 26.64 6.86 21.00
N PHE A 143 25.77 7.23 21.93
CA PHE A 143 24.63 6.42 22.31
C PHE A 143 23.66 6.34 21.13
N SER A 144 23.50 5.16 20.54
CA SER A 144 22.52 4.94 19.48
C SER A 144 21.20 4.51 20.11
N ARG A 145 20.15 5.33 19.99
CA ARG A 145 18.80 5.00 20.47
C ARG A 145 18.25 3.74 19.80
N LEU A 146 18.55 3.54 18.51
CA LEU A 146 18.14 2.34 17.78
C LEU A 146 18.81 1.09 18.34
N LYS A 147 20.09 1.17 18.69
CA LYS A 147 20.79 0.07 19.37
C LYS A 147 20.19 -0.19 20.75
N ALA A 148 19.93 0.86 21.52
CA ALA A 148 19.31 0.75 22.83
C ALA A 148 17.91 0.12 22.78
N LEU A 149 17.12 0.42 21.74
CA LEU A 149 15.81 -0.19 21.50
C LEU A 149 15.93 -1.72 21.36
N TYR A 150 16.78 -2.20 20.46
CA TYR A 150 16.97 -3.64 20.25
C TYR A 150 17.73 -4.35 21.38
N GLU A 151 18.39 -3.59 22.27
CA GLU A 151 18.97 -4.13 23.51
C GLU A 151 17.94 -4.26 24.63
N HIS A 152 16.79 -3.59 24.53
CA HIS A 152 15.74 -3.60 25.54
C HIS A 152 15.09 -5.00 25.68
N PRO A 153 14.74 -5.47 26.90
CA PRO A 153 14.17 -6.80 27.11
C PRO A 153 12.90 -7.09 26.28
N LEU A 154 12.07 -6.08 26.03
CA LEU A 154 10.86 -6.22 25.20
C LEU A 154 11.15 -6.63 23.74
N TYR A 155 12.35 -6.32 23.22
CA TYR A 155 12.77 -6.72 21.85
C TYR A 155 13.56 -8.03 21.85
N LYS A 156 13.67 -8.68 23.02
CA LYS A 156 14.37 -9.96 23.22
C LYS A 156 13.41 -11.08 23.64
N THR A 157 12.11 -10.88 23.47
CA THR A 157 11.12 -11.91 23.74
C THR A 157 11.35 -13.10 22.83
N ASP A 158 11.48 -14.29 23.43
CA ASP A 158 11.62 -15.53 22.68
C ASP A 158 10.32 -15.86 21.97
N LEU A 159 10.42 -16.16 20.68
CA LEU A 159 9.28 -16.68 19.91
C LEU A 159 8.97 -18.12 20.35
N PRO A 160 7.69 -18.56 20.26
CA PRO A 160 7.30 -19.93 20.55
C PRO A 160 8.13 -20.95 19.76
N HIS A 161 8.33 -22.14 20.30
CA HIS A 161 9.00 -23.22 19.57
C HIS A 161 8.20 -23.58 18.32
N LEU A 162 8.88 -23.64 17.17
CA LEU A 162 8.23 -23.78 15.87
C LEU A 162 8.24 -25.23 15.40
N SER A 163 7.07 -25.72 14.97
CA SER A 163 6.90 -27.04 14.38
C SER A 163 7.20 -27.03 12.87
N GLU A 164 7.21 -28.20 12.23
CA GLU A 164 7.34 -28.28 10.76
C GLU A 164 6.19 -27.57 10.04
N ASP A 165 4.98 -27.58 10.62
CA ASP A 165 3.78 -26.95 10.06
C ASP A 165 3.84 -25.40 10.13
N ASP A 166 4.67 -24.85 11.01
CA ASP A 166 4.89 -23.41 11.18
C ASP A 166 5.86 -22.80 10.18
N THR A 167 6.44 -23.62 9.29
CA THR A 167 7.38 -23.16 8.26
C THR A 167 6.70 -23.02 6.92
N LEU A 168 6.91 -21.94 6.17
CA LEU A 168 6.25 -21.77 4.87
C LEU A 168 6.79 -22.78 3.82
N PHE A 169 8.10 -23.01 3.82
CA PHE A 169 8.79 -23.95 2.94
C PHE A 169 9.64 -24.95 3.73
N ASN A 170 9.71 -26.18 3.24
CA ASN A 170 10.66 -27.17 3.72
C ASN A 170 11.83 -27.25 2.72
N LEU A 171 12.95 -26.62 3.07
CA LEU A 171 14.13 -26.47 2.20
C LEU A 171 14.60 -27.79 1.58
N ASN A 172 14.45 -28.94 2.26
CA ASN A 172 14.90 -30.23 1.73
C ASN A 172 14.04 -30.78 0.59
N ASN A 173 12.75 -30.41 0.51
CA ASN A 173 11.84 -30.92 -0.52
C ASN A 173 11.60 -29.90 -1.65
N ASP A 174 11.64 -28.60 -1.34
CA ASP A 174 11.17 -27.54 -2.24
C ASP A 174 12.26 -26.95 -3.17
N ILE A 175 13.56 -27.28 -2.95
CA ILE A 175 14.66 -26.92 -3.88
C ILE A 175 14.43 -27.49 -5.29
N ARG A 176 13.62 -28.56 -5.41
CA ARG A 176 13.26 -29.19 -6.70
C ARG A 176 12.49 -28.28 -7.66
N PHE A 177 11.85 -27.21 -7.17
CA PHE A 177 11.05 -26.32 -8.02
C PHE A 177 11.86 -25.25 -8.76
N TYR A 178 13.14 -25.03 -8.39
CA TYR A 178 14.03 -24.08 -9.09
C TYR A 178 15.44 -24.63 -9.35
N PRO A 179 15.59 -25.68 -10.18
CA PRO A 179 16.89 -26.32 -10.44
C PRO A 179 17.93 -25.39 -11.10
N LYS A 180 17.49 -24.34 -11.81
CA LYS A 180 18.40 -23.35 -12.43
C LYS A 180 18.93 -22.28 -11.46
N ALA A 181 18.27 -22.08 -10.33
CA ALA A 181 18.61 -21.09 -9.30
C ALA A 181 19.41 -21.68 -8.14
N ALA A 182 19.27 -23.00 -7.89
CA ALA A 182 19.85 -23.72 -6.77
C ALA A 182 21.40 -23.69 -6.69
N GLY A 183 22.08 -23.35 -7.80
CA GLY A 183 23.55 -23.28 -7.89
C GLY A 183 24.17 -21.93 -7.51
N GLN A 184 23.37 -20.91 -7.14
CA GLN A 184 23.90 -19.59 -6.76
C GLN A 184 23.74 -19.35 -5.24
N GLN A 185 24.85 -19.04 -4.57
CA GLN A 185 24.91 -18.81 -3.11
C GLN A 185 23.88 -17.78 -2.61
N GLU A 186 23.56 -16.78 -3.43
CA GLU A 186 22.64 -15.67 -3.07
C GLU A 186 21.15 -16.05 -3.22
N TRP A 187 20.83 -17.00 -4.09
CA TRP A 187 19.50 -17.60 -4.19
C TRP A 187 19.14 -18.41 -2.94
N GLN A 188 20.14 -19.05 -2.35
CA GLN A 188 19.99 -19.74 -1.08
C GLN A 188 19.70 -18.76 0.06
N VAL A 189 20.16 -17.50 0.00
CA VAL A 189 19.83 -16.47 1.00
C VAL A 189 18.37 -16.04 0.90
N MET A 190 17.87 -15.75 -0.32
CA MET A 190 16.47 -15.36 -0.51
C MET A 190 15.49 -16.51 -0.21
N MET A 191 15.85 -17.76 -0.55
CA MET A 191 15.07 -18.95 -0.17
C MET A 191 15.24 -19.31 1.31
N ALA A 192 16.40 -19.06 1.92
CA ALA A 192 16.59 -19.19 3.36
C ALA A 192 15.73 -18.17 4.11
N GLU A 193 15.60 -16.94 3.63
CA GLU A 193 14.69 -15.95 4.22
C GLU A 193 13.21 -16.25 3.92
N ALA A 194 12.88 -16.76 2.74
CA ALA A 194 11.55 -17.33 2.47
C ALA A 194 11.26 -18.53 3.37
N SER A 195 12.28 -19.30 3.79
CA SER A 195 12.17 -20.34 4.81
C SER A 195 12.18 -19.80 6.25
N THR A 196 12.51 -18.51 6.46
CA THR A 196 12.28 -17.79 7.72
C THR A 196 10.88 -17.19 7.81
N LEU A 197 10.09 -17.18 6.72
CA LEU A 197 8.65 -16.94 6.78
C LEU A 197 8.02 -18.05 7.63
N ARG A 198 7.69 -17.68 8.85
CA ARG A 198 7.10 -18.56 9.87
C ARG A 198 5.68 -18.09 10.14
N SER A 199 4.87 -18.90 10.80
CA SER A 199 3.47 -18.60 11.12
C SER A 199 3.23 -17.26 11.85
N TYR A 200 4.28 -16.60 12.35
CA TYR A 200 4.23 -15.36 13.14
C TYR A 200 4.90 -14.12 12.51
N VAL A 201 5.84 -14.24 11.56
CA VAL A 201 6.63 -13.10 11.05
C VAL A 201 7.04 -13.25 9.58
N THR A 202 7.21 -12.12 8.87
CA THR A 202 7.70 -12.08 7.48
C THR A 202 9.22 -12.15 7.34
N TYR A 203 9.98 -11.93 8.42
CA TYR A 203 11.43 -12.06 8.44
C TYR A 203 11.98 -12.16 9.87
N PHE A 204 13.15 -12.79 10.03
CA PHE A 204 13.97 -12.72 11.25
C PHE A 204 15.04 -11.61 11.14
N PHE A 205 15.69 -11.29 12.27
CA PHE A 205 16.58 -10.14 12.56
C PHE A 205 17.70 -9.74 11.55
N GLN A 206 17.86 -10.37 10.38
CA GLN A 206 18.88 -10.01 9.37
C GLN A 206 18.37 -9.58 7.98
N PRO A 207 17.34 -8.70 7.86
CA PRO A 207 16.90 -8.20 6.55
C PRO A 207 17.92 -7.27 5.87
N CYS A 208 18.99 -6.87 6.56
CA CYS A 208 20.02 -5.99 6.01
C CYS A 208 20.71 -6.57 4.77
N ALA A 209 20.84 -7.89 4.70
CA ALA A 209 21.42 -8.56 3.54
C ALA A 209 20.54 -8.36 2.31
N LEU A 210 19.23 -8.60 2.41
CA LEU A 210 18.37 -8.48 1.23
C LEU A 210 17.86 -7.07 0.92
N VAL A 211 17.92 -6.15 1.90
CA VAL A 211 17.92 -4.69 1.63
C VAL A 211 19.16 -4.27 0.82
N GLY A 212 20.36 -4.71 1.22
CA GLY A 212 21.59 -4.46 0.47
C GLY A 212 21.59 -5.10 -0.92
N TRP A 213 20.99 -6.29 -1.04
CA TRP A 213 20.80 -6.98 -2.31
C TRP A 213 19.88 -6.19 -3.27
N CYS A 214 18.71 -5.72 -2.80
CA CYS A 214 17.80 -4.90 -3.61
C CYS A 214 18.49 -3.65 -4.17
N TYR A 215 19.44 -3.07 -3.41
CA TYR A 215 20.19 -1.89 -3.83
C TYR A 215 21.21 -2.18 -4.94
N SER A 216 22.03 -3.23 -4.79
CA SER A 216 23.25 -3.39 -5.59
C SER A 216 23.09 -4.27 -6.85
N ASN A 217 22.03 -5.07 -6.95
CA ASN A 217 21.93 -6.08 -8.00
C ASN A 217 21.54 -5.51 -9.37
N TYR A 218 22.09 -6.09 -10.43
CA TYR A 218 21.79 -5.69 -11.81
C TYR A 218 20.38 -6.13 -12.22
N VAL A 219 19.60 -5.20 -12.77
CA VAL A 219 18.25 -5.48 -13.28
C VAL A 219 18.35 -6.17 -14.64
N SER A 220 17.89 -7.42 -14.72
CA SER A 220 17.93 -8.24 -15.94
C SER A 220 16.71 -8.03 -16.82
N PHE A 221 15.55 -7.74 -16.23
CA PHE A 221 14.29 -7.58 -16.95
C PHE A 221 13.33 -6.72 -16.15
N THR A 222 12.59 -5.85 -16.84
CA THR A 222 11.54 -5.01 -16.24
C THR A 222 10.23 -5.17 -16.98
N ALA A 223 9.12 -5.34 -16.26
CA ALA A 223 7.78 -5.37 -16.84
C ALA A 223 6.79 -4.58 -15.97
N MET A 224 5.66 -4.20 -16.56
CA MET A 224 4.61 -3.54 -15.80
C MET A 224 3.74 -4.56 -15.08
N LYS A 225 3.39 -4.28 -13.81
CA LYS A 225 2.40 -5.11 -13.10
C LYS A 225 1.01 -4.85 -13.69
N SER A 226 0.35 -5.89 -14.16
CA SER A 226 -1.02 -5.80 -14.66
C SER A 226 -2.04 -5.60 -13.52
N GLY A 227 -3.14 -4.89 -13.83
CA GLY A 227 -4.29 -4.74 -12.94
C GLY A 227 -4.08 -3.81 -11.73
N GLY A 228 -3.00 -3.03 -11.68
CA GLY A 228 -2.76 -2.06 -10.62
C GLY A 228 -3.55 -0.75 -10.82
N THR A 229 -3.93 -0.12 -9.70
CA THR A 229 -4.58 1.20 -9.69
C THR A 229 -3.61 2.30 -10.17
N GLN A 230 -2.38 2.27 -9.68
CA GLN A 230 -1.29 3.17 -10.06
C GLN A 230 -0.10 2.39 -10.62
N LEU A 231 0.85 3.09 -11.26
CA LEU A 231 2.02 2.51 -11.90
C LEU A 231 2.91 1.75 -10.91
N LYS A 232 3.12 0.46 -11.17
CA LYS A 232 4.03 -0.41 -10.43
C LYS A 232 4.79 -1.26 -11.46
N LEU A 233 6.10 -1.39 -11.31
CA LEU A 233 6.92 -2.23 -12.18
C LEU A 233 7.39 -3.47 -11.41
N ILE A 234 7.56 -4.58 -12.11
CA ILE A 234 8.22 -5.79 -11.62
C ILE A 234 9.63 -5.77 -12.20
N MET A 235 10.63 -5.74 -11.33
CA MET A 235 12.03 -5.83 -11.70
C MET A 235 12.56 -7.21 -11.33
N SER A 236 13.07 -7.92 -12.33
CA SER A 236 13.78 -9.18 -12.14
C SER A 236 15.28 -8.93 -12.19
N PHE A 237 16.03 -9.62 -11.34
CA PHE A 237 17.49 -9.51 -11.24
C PHE A 237 18.20 -10.69 -11.92
N GLN A 238 19.53 -10.64 -12.02
CA GLN A 238 20.31 -11.70 -12.70
C GLN A 238 20.19 -13.06 -12.00
N ASN A 239 20.17 -13.04 -10.68
CA ASN A 239 19.86 -14.19 -9.84
C ASN A 239 18.34 -14.41 -9.80
N TYR A 240 17.58 -14.21 -10.88
CA TYR A 240 16.14 -14.53 -11.01
C TYR A 240 15.17 -13.97 -9.92
N GLY A 241 15.65 -13.30 -8.87
CA GLY A 241 14.84 -12.73 -7.80
C GLY A 241 14.05 -11.56 -8.34
N GLN A 242 12.96 -11.21 -7.66
CA GLN A 242 12.05 -10.18 -8.13
C GLN A 242 11.78 -9.15 -7.04
N ALA A 243 11.58 -7.91 -7.45
CA ALA A 243 11.14 -6.82 -6.60
C ALA A 243 10.05 -6.00 -7.28
N LEU A 244 9.14 -5.46 -6.48
CA LEU A 244 8.13 -4.51 -6.91
C LEU A 244 8.73 -3.11 -6.81
N PHE A 245 8.90 -2.47 -7.95
CA PHE A 245 9.38 -1.10 -8.04
C PHE A 245 8.21 -0.12 -8.10
N LYS A 246 8.16 0.82 -7.14
CA LYS A 246 7.27 1.98 -7.19
C LYS A 246 8.11 3.24 -7.39
N PRO A 247 7.98 3.93 -8.53
CA PRO A 247 8.75 5.15 -8.80
C PRO A 247 8.24 6.34 -7.97
N MET A 248 9.12 7.31 -7.73
CA MET A 248 8.79 8.58 -7.09
C MET A 248 7.76 9.36 -7.91
N LYS A 249 6.62 9.69 -7.29
CA LYS A 249 5.53 10.50 -7.86
C LYS A 249 5.47 11.93 -7.32
N GLN A 250 5.85 12.10 -6.06
CA GLN A 250 5.83 13.38 -5.34
C GLN A 250 7.19 13.65 -4.70
N THR A 251 7.50 14.93 -4.54
CA THR A 251 8.63 15.44 -3.75
C THR A 251 8.41 15.18 -2.26
N ARG A 252 9.47 15.27 -1.46
CA ARG A 252 9.42 14.89 -0.03
C ARG A 252 8.64 15.90 0.82
N GLU A 253 8.58 17.14 0.36
CA GLU A 253 7.95 18.27 1.03
C GLU A 253 6.46 18.41 0.67
N GLN A 254 5.98 17.66 -0.33
CA GLN A 254 4.59 17.73 -0.79
C GLN A 254 3.66 16.92 0.11
N GLU A 255 2.70 17.61 0.72
CA GLU A 255 1.56 16.97 1.39
C GLU A 255 0.42 16.67 0.39
N THR A 256 -0.38 15.66 0.69
CA THR A 256 -1.67 15.43 0.03
C THR A 256 -2.56 16.65 0.27
N PRO A 257 -3.20 17.24 -0.77
CA PRO A 257 -4.16 18.30 -0.54
C PRO A 257 -5.31 17.87 0.41
N PRO A 258 -5.88 18.78 1.21
CA PRO A 258 -6.98 18.46 2.12
C PRO A 258 -8.22 17.94 1.38
N ASP A 259 -8.48 18.42 0.17
CA ASP A 259 -9.65 18.06 -0.64
C ASP A 259 -9.56 16.69 -1.33
N PHE A 260 -8.39 16.03 -1.27
CA PHE A 260 -8.20 14.71 -1.86
C PHE A 260 -8.82 13.63 -0.98
N PHE A 261 -9.72 12.85 -1.57
CA PHE A 261 -10.17 11.60 -0.96
C PHE A 261 -9.03 10.58 -0.90
N TYR A 262 -9.06 9.72 0.11
CA TYR A 262 -8.09 8.64 0.32
C TYR A 262 -7.86 7.77 -0.92
N PHE A 263 -8.89 7.51 -1.75
CA PHE A 263 -8.78 6.72 -2.98
C PHE A 263 -8.19 7.47 -4.18
N SER A 264 -8.07 8.80 -4.10
CA SER A 264 -7.45 9.68 -5.10
C SER A 264 -6.01 10.06 -4.75
N ASP A 265 -5.53 9.73 -3.54
CA ASP A 265 -4.15 10.01 -3.16
C ASP A 265 -3.13 9.29 -4.06
N PHE A 266 -1.95 9.88 -4.23
CA PHE A 266 -0.84 9.25 -4.94
C PHE A 266 -0.17 8.20 -4.06
N GLU A 267 0.26 7.10 -4.67
CA GLU A 267 1.21 6.20 -4.00
C GLU A 267 2.61 6.81 -4.02
N ARG A 268 3.36 6.65 -2.92
CA ARG A 268 4.67 7.24 -2.71
C ARG A 268 5.68 6.15 -2.36
N HIS A 269 6.85 6.22 -2.97
CA HIS A 269 7.92 5.25 -2.75
C HIS A 269 8.51 5.37 -1.33
N ASN A 270 8.65 6.59 -0.80
CA ASN A 270 9.13 6.82 0.56
C ASN A 270 8.20 6.22 1.61
N ALA A 271 6.89 6.16 1.35
CA ALA A 271 5.94 5.54 2.26
C ALA A 271 6.16 4.03 2.39
N GLU A 272 6.42 3.31 1.29
CA GLU A 272 6.75 1.87 1.35
C GLU A 272 8.05 1.60 2.14
N ILE A 273 9.07 2.44 1.93
CA ILE A 273 10.35 2.31 2.63
C ILE A 273 10.17 2.59 4.12
N ALA A 274 9.53 3.72 4.46
CA ALA A 274 9.30 4.12 5.84
C ALA A 274 8.39 3.13 6.59
N ALA A 275 7.37 2.59 5.92
CA ALA A 275 6.48 1.58 6.47
C ALA A 275 7.24 0.32 6.90
N PHE A 276 8.15 -0.19 6.05
CA PHE A 276 9.00 -1.33 6.43
C PHE A 276 9.86 -1.03 7.66
N HIS A 277 10.48 0.15 7.72
CA HIS A 277 11.30 0.52 8.87
C HIS A 277 10.46 0.72 10.15
N LEU A 278 9.27 1.32 10.04
CA LEU A 278 8.36 1.50 11.15
C LEU A 278 7.84 0.15 11.67
N ASP A 279 7.41 -0.75 10.78
CA ASP A 279 7.01 -2.12 11.10
C ASP A 279 8.10 -2.89 11.85
N ARG A 280 9.36 -2.69 11.47
CA ARG A 280 10.53 -3.26 12.15
C ARG A 280 10.84 -2.60 13.50
N ILE A 281 10.56 -1.30 13.63
CA ILE A 281 10.74 -0.57 14.89
C ILE A 281 9.64 -0.95 15.88
N LEU A 282 8.42 -1.18 15.42
CA LEU A 282 7.29 -1.65 16.24
C LEU A 282 7.33 -3.15 16.54
N ASP A 283 8.37 -3.84 16.06
CA ASP A 283 8.58 -5.28 16.17
C ASP A 283 7.49 -6.17 15.54
N PHE A 284 6.61 -5.61 14.70
CA PHE A 284 5.57 -6.39 14.02
C PHE A 284 6.16 -7.39 13.03
N ARG A 285 7.12 -6.96 12.21
CA ARG A 285 7.79 -7.79 11.18
C ARG A 285 6.78 -8.42 10.22
N ARG A 286 5.90 -7.60 9.64
CA ARG A 286 4.81 -8.01 8.74
C ARG A 286 4.87 -7.35 7.36
N VAL A 287 5.77 -6.38 7.15
CA VAL A 287 6.01 -5.75 5.84
C VAL A 287 7.20 -6.44 5.12
N PRO A 288 7.10 -6.82 3.84
CA PRO A 288 8.27 -7.34 3.11
C PRO A 288 9.42 -6.32 3.07
N PRO A 289 10.69 -6.73 3.07
CA PRO A 289 11.82 -5.79 3.01
C PRO A 289 11.73 -4.83 1.81
N VAL A 290 11.91 -3.53 2.09
CA VAL A 290 11.88 -2.47 1.08
C VAL A 290 13.13 -1.61 1.16
N ALA A 291 13.75 -1.33 0.01
CA ALA A 291 14.89 -0.43 -0.11
C ALA A 291 14.61 0.72 -1.10
N GLY A 292 15.20 1.88 -0.88
CA GLY A 292 15.26 2.93 -1.90
C GLY A 292 16.34 2.64 -2.93
N ARG A 293 16.08 2.95 -4.21
CA ARG A 293 17.07 2.83 -5.28
C ARG A 293 16.91 3.96 -6.31
N LEU A 294 18.04 4.49 -6.75
CA LEU A 294 18.11 5.34 -7.93
C LEU A 294 18.29 4.46 -9.16
N VAL A 295 17.37 4.55 -10.10
CA VAL A 295 17.30 3.68 -11.28
C VAL A 295 17.58 4.51 -12.53
N ASN A 296 18.51 4.05 -13.37
CA ASN A 296 18.67 4.60 -14.71
C ASN A 296 17.52 4.12 -15.61
N MET A 297 16.62 5.03 -15.94
CA MET A 297 15.39 4.75 -16.67
C MET A 297 15.64 4.17 -18.07
N THR A 298 16.74 4.57 -18.69
CA THR A 298 17.16 4.05 -19.98
C THR A 298 17.62 2.61 -19.85
N ARG A 299 18.67 2.38 -19.06
CA ARG A 299 19.39 1.10 -19.00
C ARG A 299 18.65 0.02 -18.21
N GLU A 300 17.94 0.41 -17.15
CA GLU A 300 17.36 -0.54 -16.18
C GLU A 300 15.83 -0.67 -16.31
N ILE A 301 15.18 0.15 -17.15
CA ILE A 301 13.74 0.01 -17.44
C ILE A 301 13.50 -0.15 -18.93
N ARG A 302 13.81 0.88 -19.73
CA ARG A 302 13.45 0.93 -21.15
C ARG A 302 14.16 -0.13 -21.98
N ASP A 303 15.48 -0.27 -21.81
CA ASP A 303 16.29 -1.13 -22.70
C ASP A 303 16.22 -2.62 -22.30
N VAL A 304 15.78 -2.92 -21.08
CA VAL A 304 15.63 -4.29 -20.54
C VAL A 304 14.19 -4.79 -20.52
N THR A 305 13.21 -3.98 -20.96
CA THR A 305 11.81 -4.41 -21.02
C THR A 305 11.47 -5.07 -22.35
N ARG A 306 10.75 -6.21 -22.29
CA ARG A 306 10.09 -6.81 -23.46
C ARG A 306 8.59 -6.50 -23.49
N ASP A 307 8.09 -5.79 -22.49
CA ASP A 307 6.71 -5.33 -22.42
C ASP A 307 6.53 -4.16 -23.39
N LYS A 308 5.95 -4.45 -24.56
CA LYS A 308 5.69 -3.45 -25.59
C LYS A 308 4.76 -2.34 -25.11
N LYS A 309 3.88 -2.59 -24.14
CA LYS A 309 2.99 -1.57 -23.60
C LYS A 309 3.78 -0.55 -22.80
N LEU A 310 4.63 -1.04 -21.89
CA LEU A 310 5.53 -0.17 -21.12
C LEU A 310 6.49 0.61 -22.03
N TRP A 311 7.19 -0.09 -22.93
CA TRP A 311 8.20 0.50 -23.81
C TRP A 311 7.68 1.67 -24.64
N ARG A 312 6.45 1.54 -25.17
CA ARG A 312 5.81 2.58 -26.02
C ARG A 312 5.46 3.87 -25.27
N THR A 313 5.45 3.86 -23.94
CA THR A 313 5.10 5.04 -23.13
C THR A 313 6.29 5.93 -22.85
N PHE A 314 7.51 5.54 -23.26
CA PHE A 314 8.70 6.36 -23.11
C PHE A 314 8.74 7.49 -24.13
N PHE A 315 9.14 8.68 -23.69
CA PHE A 315 9.33 9.85 -24.54
C PHE A 315 10.37 10.80 -23.94
N VAL A 316 10.79 11.79 -24.75
CA VAL A 316 11.66 12.88 -24.30
C VAL A 316 10.82 14.13 -24.11
N SER A 317 10.88 14.71 -22.91
CA SER A 317 10.16 15.96 -22.60
C SER A 317 10.79 17.18 -23.31
N PRO A 318 10.07 18.32 -23.40
CA PRO A 318 10.65 19.57 -23.91
C PRO A 318 11.89 20.06 -23.14
N ALA A 319 12.04 19.64 -21.88
CA ALA A 319 13.23 19.91 -21.06
C ALA A 319 14.38 18.91 -21.30
N ASN A 320 14.28 18.07 -22.35
CA ASN A 320 15.26 17.05 -22.72
C ASN A 320 15.48 15.95 -21.66
N ASN A 321 14.50 15.73 -20.78
CA ASN A 321 14.50 14.62 -19.81
C ASN A 321 13.77 13.40 -20.38
N ILE A 322 14.20 12.20 -19.98
CA ILE A 322 13.54 10.93 -20.32
C ILE A 322 12.36 10.72 -19.37
N CYS A 323 11.19 10.46 -19.94
CA CYS A 323 9.95 10.28 -19.21
C CYS A 323 9.22 9.01 -19.65
N PHE A 324 8.38 8.47 -18.76
CA PHE A 324 7.44 7.38 -19.07
C PHE A 324 6.23 7.45 -18.14
N TYR A 325 5.11 6.86 -18.55
CA TYR A 325 3.88 6.86 -17.74
C TYR A 325 3.21 5.49 -17.60
N GLY A 326 3.61 4.48 -18.39
CA GLY A 326 3.04 3.13 -18.34
C GLY A 326 1.54 3.08 -18.68
N GLU A 327 0.86 2.03 -18.23
CA GLU A 327 -0.57 1.77 -18.48
C GLU A 327 -1.22 1.26 -17.18
N CYS A 328 -1.98 2.11 -16.52
CA CYS A 328 -2.73 1.82 -15.29
C CYS A 328 -4.00 2.69 -15.24
N SER A 329 -4.88 2.47 -14.26
CA SER A 329 -6.18 3.17 -14.23
C SER A 329 -6.09 4.62 -13.73
N TYR A 330 -5.14 4.94 -12.85
CA TYR A 330 -4.95 6.28 -12.30
C TYR A 330 -3.57 6.83 -12.62
N TYR A 331 -3.53 8.06 -13.13
CA TYR A 331 -2.29 8.83 -13.29
C TYR A 331 -1.24 8.15 -14.18
N CYS A 332 -1.65 7.31 -15.14
CA CYS A 332 -0.80 6.77 -16.21
C CYS A 332 -1.15 7.43 -17.55
N SER A 333 -0.64 8.65 -17.73
CA SER A 333 -0.89 9.51 -18.89
C SER A 333 0.29 10.47 -19.08
N THR A 334 0.40 11.12 -20.24
CA THR A 334 1.46 12.09 -20.51
C THR A 334 1.48 13.25 -19.49
N GLU A 335 0.31 13.75 -19.08
CA GLU A 335 0.21 14.82 -18.06
C GLU A 335 0.68 14.40 -16.66
N HIS A 336 0.75 13.09 -16.38
CA HIS A 336 1.20 12.52 -15.10
C HIS A 336 2.49 11.71 -15.25
N ALA A 337 3.24 11.93 -16.34
CA ALA A 337 4.43 11.17 -16.64
C ALA A 337 5.52 11.39 -15.59
N LEU A 338 6.30 10.33 -15.37
CA LEU A 338 7.43 10.32 -14.46
C LEU A 338 8.69 10.58 -15.27
N CYS A 339 9.41 11.63 -14.92
CA CYS A 339 10.57 12.12 -15.66
C CYS A 339 11.82 12.06 -14.78
N GLY A 340 12.92 11.61 -15.36
CA GLY A 340 14.24 11.67 -14.73
C GLY A 340 14.89 13.04 -14.84
N LYS A 341 16.10 13.15 -14.31
CA LYS A 341 16.97 14.35 -14.44
C LYS A 341 18.43 13.97 -14.77
N PRO A 342 18.79 13.77 -16.05
CA PRO A 342 17.87 13.66 -17.19
C PRO A 342 17.20 12.28 -17.30
N ASP A 343 17.82 11.22 -16.79
CA ASP A 343 17.39 9.83 -17.02
C ASP A 343 17.45 8.94 -15.77
N GLN A 344 17.68 9.52 -14.59
CA GLN A 344 17.61 8.81 -13.32
C GLN A 344 16.31 9.13 -12.58
N ILE A 345 15.68 8.10 -12.03
CA ILE A 345 14.49 8.22 -11.18
C ILE A 345 14.66 7.42 -9.90
N GLU A 346 14.30 8.03 -8.77
CA GLU A 346 14.25 7.34 -7.49
C GLU A 346 12.97 6.49 -7.38
N GLY A 347 13.04 5.37 -6.69
CA GLY A 347 11.86 4.63 -6.29
C GLY A 347 12.15 3.62 -5.17
N SER A 348 11.11 2.92 -4.74
CA SER A 348 11.17 1.88 -3.73
C SER A 348 11.18 0.52 -4.40
N LEU A 349 12.07 -0.37 -3.96
CA LEU A 349 12.11 -1.78 -4.32
C LEU A 349 11.67 -2.63 -3.13
N ALA A 350 10.44 -3.14 -3.20
CA ALA A 350 9.92 -4.09 -2.24
C ALA A 350 10.24 -5.51 -2.72
N ALA A 351 10.90 -6.32 -1.89
CA ALA A 351 11.16 -7.72 -2.21
C ALA A 351 9.85 -8.46 -2.49
N PHE A 352 9.81 -9.28 -3.55
CA PHE A 352 8.63 -10.09 -3.82
C PHE A 352 8.45 -11.14 -2.72
N LEU A 353 7.20 -11.30 -2.29
CA LEU A 353 6.79 -12.51 -1.61
C LEU A 353 6.88 -13.70 -2.57
N PRO A 354 6.98 -14.94 -2.05
CA PRO A 354 7.03 -16.13 -2.88
C PRO A 354 5.87 -16.20 -3.88
N ASP A 355 6.13 -16.88 -5.00
CA ASP A 355 5.13 -17.07 -6.07
C ASP A 355 3.86 -17.71 -5.51
N LEU A 356 2.70 -17.26 -5.98
CA LEU A 356 1.39 -17.79 -5.58
C LEU A 356 1.22 -19.28 -5.92
N ALA A 357 1.98 -19.80 -6.89
CA ALA A 357 2.04 -21.23 -7.18
C ALA A 357 2.67 -22.05 -6.05
N LEU A 358 3.55 -21.44 -5.24
CA LEU A 358 4.30 -22.08 -4.16
C LEU A 358 3.71 -21.78 -2.78
N ALA A 359 3.37 -20.50 -2.54
CA ALA A 359 2.74 -20.05 -1.31
C ALA A 359 1.48 -19.27 -1.65
N LYS A 360 0.35 -19.97 -1.69
CA LYS A 360 -0.95 -19.33 -1.89
C LYS A 360 -1.24 -18.34 -0.77
N ARG A 361 -1.78 -17.20 -1.17
CA ARG A 361 -2.22 -16.15 -0.25
C ARG A 361 -3.71 -15.94 -0.40
N LYS A 362 -4.38 -15.75 0.73
CA LYS A 362 -5.80 -15.42 0.79
C LYS A 362 -5.97 -13.93 1.01
N THR A 363 -6.71 -13.29 0.12
CA THR A 363 -7.12 -11.88 0.29
C THR A 363 -8.41 -11.84 1.10
N TRP A 364 -8.40 -11.04 2.16
CA TRP A 364 -9.53 -10.82 3.03
C TRP A 364 -10.02 -9.37 2.90
N ARG A 365 -11.33 -9.19 2.92
CA ARG A 365 -11.93 -7.85 3.01
C ARG A 365 -11.82 -7.38 4.46
N ASN A 366 -11.24 -6.21 4.67
CA ASN A 366 -11.19 -5.59 6.00
C ASN A 366 -12.62 -5.21 6.45
N PRO A 367 -13.08 -5.55 7.67
CA PRO A 367 -14.38 -5.12 8.18
C PRO A 367 -14.52 -3.59 8.19
N TRP A 368 -13.46 -2.88 8.55
CA TRP A 368 -13.38 -1.42 8.52
C TRP A 368 -13.00 -0.84 7.17
N ARG A 369 -13.20 -1.60 6.08
CA ARG A 369 -13.03 -1.07 4.73
C ARG A 369 -13.92 0.17 4.53
N ARG A 370 -13.31 1.29 4.13
CA ARG A 370 -14.01 2.52 3.74
C ARG A 370 -14.98 2.31 2.57
N SER A 371 -15.87 3.26 2.34
CA SER A 371 -16.92 3.12 1.31
C SER A 371 -16.40 3.20 -0.13
N TYR A 372 -15.26 3.86 -0.37
CA TYR A 372 -14.77 4.24 -1.71
C TYR A 372 -15.81 5.04 -2.50
N HIS A 373 -16.58 5.86 -1.81
CA HIS A 373 -17.63 6.67 -2.40
C HIS A 373 -17.75 8.02 -1.68
N LYS A 374 -17.85 9.10 -2.46
CA LYS A 374 -17.80 10.48 -1.96
C LYS A 374 -18.92 10.87 -0.99
N ARG A 375 -20.06 10.19 -1.06
CA ARG A 375 -21.28 10.53 -0.31
C ARG A 375 -21.78 9.43 0.62
N LYS A 376 -21.29 8.21 0.45
CA LYS A 376 -21.80 7.05 1.18
C LYS A 376 -20.86 6.80 2.34
N LYS A 377 -21.38 6.78 3.55
CA LYS A 377 -20.64 6.32 4.73
C LYS A 377 -20.57 4.80 4.76
N ALA A 378 -19.49 4.26 5.30
CA ALA A 378 -19.40 2.85 5.67
C ALA A 378 -20.24 2.57 6.92
N GLU A 379 -20.53 1.31 7.18
CA GLU A 379 -21.36 0.89 8.31
C GLU A 379 -20.72 1.22 9.66
N TRP A 380 -19.43 0.94 9.81
CA TRP A 380 -18.64 1.32 10.98
C TRP A 380 -18.54 2.83 11.23
N GLU A 381 -18.83 3.68 10.23
CA GLU A 381 -18.86 5.15 10.41
C GLU A 381 -20.19 5.66 10.96
N VAL A 382 -21.23 4.83 10.96
CA VAL A 382 -22.58 5.19 11.42
C VAL A 382 -23.04 4.39 12.64
N ASP A 383 -22.53 3.17 12.80
CA ASP A 383 -22.84 2.29 13.92
C ASP A 383 -21.69 2.32 14.96
N PRO A 384 -21.92 2.88 16.17
CA PRO A 384 -20.90 2.87 17.22
C PRO A 384 -20.62 1.47 17.77
N ASP A 385 -21.59 0.54 17.69
CA ASP A 385 -21.50 -0.81 18.24
C ASP A 385 -21.04 -1.84 17.19
N TYR A 386 -20.61 -1.37 16.00
CA TYR A 386 -20.22 -2.21 14.86
C TYR A 386 -19.25 -3.35 15.21
N CYS A 387 -18.29 -3.12 16.12
CA CYS A 387 -17.33 -4.15 16.47
C CYS A 387 -17.97 -5.34 17.22
N ASP A 388 -19.13 -5.18 17.85
CA ASP A 388 -19.78 -6.29 18.55
C ASP A 388 -20.35 -7.33 17.57
N GLU A 389 -20.75 -6.92 16.38
CA GLU A 389 -21.06 -7.83 15.27
C GLU A 389 -19.77 -8.46 14.71
N VAL A 390 -18.71 -7.67 14.53
CA VAL A 390 -17.42 -8.17 14.02
C VAL A 390 -16.86 -9.25 14.93
N LYS A 391 -16.91 -9.08 16.26
CA LYS A 391 -16.48 -10.07 17.26
C LYS A 391 -17.26 -11.40 17.18
N GLN A 392 -18.41 -11.44 16.52
CA GLN A 392 -19.22 -12.65 16.34
C GLN A 392 -19.05 -13.25 14.93
N THR A 393 -18.33 -12.56 14.04
CA THR A 393 -18.21 -12.93 12.63
C THR A 393 -16.90 -13.67 12.37
N PRO A 394 -16.92 -14.91 11.84
CA PRO A 394 -15.71 -15.58 11.42
C PRO A 394 -14.94 -14.81 10.34
N PRO A 395 -13.60 -14.73 10.40
CA PRO A 395 -12.69 -15.40 11.34
C PRO A 395 -12.32 -14.56 12.58
N TYR A 396 -13.05 -13.49 12.89
CA TYR A 396 -12.72 -12.55 13.96
C TYR A 396 -13.26 -12.97 15.34
N ASP A 397 -14.12 -13.99 15.37
CA ASP A 397 -14.73 -14.55 16.57
C ASP A 397 -13.76 -15.44 17.38
N ARG A 398 -12.63 -15.84 16.80
CA ARG A 398 -11.67 -16.79 17.39
C ARG A 398 -10.22 -16.43 17.03
N GLY A 399 -9.29 -16.92 17.84
CA GLY A 399 -7.86 -16.76 17.63
C GLY A 399 -7.38 -15.31 17.75
N THR A 400 -6.29 -14.98 17.06
CA THR A 400 -5.62 -13.68 17.16
C THR A 400 -6.11 -12.66 16.12
N ARG A 401 -6.94 -13.07 15.14
CA ARG A 401 -7.20 -12.26 13.95
C ARG A 401 -7.72 -10.86 14.25
N LEU A 402 -8.59 -10.72 15.25
CA LEU A 402 -9.09 -9.41 15.65
C LEU A 402 -7.96 -8.54 16.22
N LEU A 403 -7.07 -9.10 17.03
CA LEU A 403 -5.88 -8.41 17.56
C LEU A 403 -4.89 -8.04 16.45
N ASP A 404 -4.69 -8.93 15.46
CA ASP A 404 -3.86 -8.63 14.29
C ASP A 404 -4.39 -7.42 13.50
N ILE A 405 -5.73 -7.25 13.44
CA ILE A 405 -6.34 -6.03 12.89
C ILE A 405 -6.03 -4.82 13.78
N MET A 406 -6.01 -4.97 15.11
CA MET A 406 -5.69 -3.88 16.04
C MET A 406 -4.24 -3.39 15.88
N ASP A 407 -3.29 -4.31 15.70
CA ASP A 407 -1.91 -3.92 15.36
C ASP A 407 -1.83 -3.19 14.02
N MET A 408 -2.54 -3.69 13.00
CA MET A 408 -2.57 -3.10 11.66
C MET A 408 -3.21 -1.70 11.66
N THR A 409 -4.26 -1.45 12.44
CA THR A 409 -4.87 -0.10 12.56
C THR A 409 -3.94 0.88 13.27
N ILE A 410 -3.20 0.45 14.30
CA ILE A 410 -2.19 1.28 14.96
C ILE A 410 -1.08 1.63 13.96
N PHE A 411 -0.59 0.62 13.22
CA PHE A 411 0.39 0.81 12.16
C PHE A 411 -0.07 1.80 11.10
N ASP A 412 -1.28 1.62 10.57
CA ASP A 412 -1.86 2.50 9.56
C ASP A 412 -2.09 3.92 10.10
N PHE A 413 -2.49 4.08 11.37
CA PHE A 413 -2.69 5.38 12.00
C PHE A 413 -1.38 6.17 12.11
N LEU A 414 -0.30 5.54 12.60
CA LEU A 414 1.01 6.16 12.73
C LEU A 414 1.56 6.70 11.41
N MET A 415 1.12 6.14 10.28
CA MET A 415 1.50 6.58 8.94
C MET A 415 0.41 7.41 8.26
N GLY A 416 -0.78 7.57 8.83
CA GLY A 416 -1.93 8.20 8.16
C GLY A 416 -2.44 7.43 6.93
N ASN A 417 -2.22 6.11 6.85
CA ASN A 417 -2.66 5.28 5.73
C ASN A 417 -4.15 4.93 5.83
N MET A 418 -4.98 5.60 5.03
CA MET A 418 -6.43 5.40 5.02
C MET A 418 -6.93 4.27 4.10
N ASP A 419 -6.07 3.65 3.30
CA ASP A 419 -6.49 2.82 2.14
C ASP A 419 -6.42 1.30 2.41
N ARG A 420 -6.45 0.89 3.69
CA ARG A 420 -6.44 -0.52 4.11
C ARG A 420 -7.77 -1.24 3.88
N HIS A 421 -8.17 -1.39 2.62
CA HIS A 421 -9.43 -2.07 2.26
C HIS A 421 -9.40 -3.61 2.32
N HIS A 422 -8.21 -4.17 2.25
CA HIS A 422 -7.97 -5.60 2.19
C HIS A 422 -6.68 -5.89 2.94
N TYR A 423 -6.53 -7.14 3.36
CA TYR A 423 -5.30 -7.68 3.91
C TYR A 423 -5.07 -9.09 3.38
N GLU A 424 -3.82 -9.56 3.42
CA GLU A 424 -3.44 -10.88 2.94
C GLU A 424 -2.92 -11.75 4.08
N THR A 425 -3.18 -13.05 4.00
CA THR A 425 -2.57 -14.09 4.85
C THR A 425 -2.04 -15.22 3.99
N PHE A 426 -1.09 -16.01 4.49
CA PHE A 426 -0.69 -17.25 3.83
C PHE A 426 -1.74 -18.33 4.08
N GLU A 427 -2.25 -18.96 3.01
CA GLU A 427 -3.30 -19.97 3.12
C GLU A 427 -2.86 -21.19 3.92
N LYS A 428 -1.57 -21.54 3.84
CA LYS A 428 -0.98 -22.70 4.51
C LYS A 428 -1.24 -22.71 6.02
N PHE A 429 -1.18 -21.54 6.66
CA PHE A 429 -1.30 -21.40 8.11
C PHE A 429 -2.76 -21.23 8.59
N GLY A 430 -3.74 -21.25 7.68
CA GLY A 430 -5.15 -21.16 8.05
C GLY A 430 -5.54 -19.79 8.63
N ASN A 431 -6.33 -19.81 9.72
CA ASN A 431 -6.82 -18.58 10.35
C ASN A 431 -5.89 -18.05 11.44
N GLU A 432 -5.09 -18.92 12.06
CA GLU A 432 -4.13 -18.60 13.13
C GLU A 432 -2.79 -18.21 12.51
N THR A 433 -2.78 -17.06 11.85
CA THR A 433 -1.59 -16.53 11.19
C THR A 433 -1.66 -15.01 11.13
N PHE A 434 -0.48 -14.40 11.10
CA PHE A 434 -0.32 -12.95 11.01
C PHE A 434 -0.91 -12.36 9.71
N ILE A 435 -1.22 -11.07 9.78
CA ILE A 435 -1.62 -10.28 8.61
C ILE A 435 -0.39 -9.71 7.91
N ILE A 436 -0.27 -9.90 6.60
CA ILE A 436 0.81 -9.31 5.81
C ILE A 436 0.48 -7.83 5.52
N HIS A 437 1.35 -6.91 5.95
CA HIS A 437 1.19 -5.47 5.79
C HIS A 437 1.68 -4.99 4.40
N LEU A 438 0.88 -5.21 3.36
CA LEU A 438 1.18 -4.84 1.96
C LEU A 438 0.58 -3.50 1.53
N ASP A 439 1.06 -2.91 0.42
CA ASP A 439 0.50 -1.68 -0.18
C ASP A 439 0.41 -0.49 0.80
N ASN A 440 1.57 -0.07 1.32
CA ASN A 440 1.67 1.05 2.27
C ASN A 440 1.91 2.41 1.58
N GLY A 441 1.88 2.43 0.24
CA GLY A 441 2.22 3.60 -0.57
C GLY A 441 1.36 4.85 -0.34
N ARG A 442 0.20 4.76 0.32
CA ARG A 442 -0.64 5.93 0.68
C ARG A 442 -0.42 6.42 2.11
N GLY A 443 0.58 5.90 2.82
CA GLY A 443 1.06 6.48 4.07
C GLY A 443 1.88 7.75 3.86
N PHE A 444 2.13 8.47 4.95
CA PHE A 444 2.95 9.69 5.03
C PHE A 444 2.52 10.77 4.02
N GLY A 445 1.22 10.83 3.73
CA GLY A 445 0.65 11.81 2.83
C GLY A 445 0.50 13.19 3.46
N LYS A 446 0.21 13.26 4.76
CA LYS A 446 0.04 14.50 5.52
C LYS A 446 0.79 14.38 6.83
N HIS A 447 1.76 15.26 7.08
CA HIS A 447 2.46 15.33 8.37
C HIS A 447 1.84 16.37 9.30
N SER A 448 0.94 17.21 8.79
CA SER A 448 0.24 18.26 9.52
C SER A 448 -1.15 17.86 10.02
N HIS A 449 -1.58 16.61 9.78
CA HIS A 449 -2.92 16.12 10.10
C HIS A 449 -2.90 14.65 10.54
N ASP A 450 -3.51 14.37 11.69
CA ASP A 450 -3.74 13.01 12.19
C ASP A 450 -5.16 12.55 11.85
N GLU A 451 -5.27 11.47 11.06
CA GLU A 451 -6.57 10.96 10.65
C GLU A 451 -7.16 9.99 11.69
N MET A 452 -7.91 10.54 12.64
CA MET A 452 -8.50 9.79 13.74
C MET A 452 -9.47 8.68 13.31
N SER A 453 -10.07 8.78 12.11
CA SER A 453 -10.96 7.71 11.63
C SER A 453 -10.23 6.38 11.38
N ILE A 454 -8.89 6.38 11.27
CA ILE A 454 -8.11 5.15 11.15
C ILE A 454 -8.15 4.33 12.46
N LEU A 455 -8.19 4.98 13.64
CA LEU A 455 -8.21 4.33 14.96
C LEU A 455 -9.59 3.85 15.42
N VAL A 456 -10.64 4.06 14.62
CA VAL A 456 -12.00 3.64 14.96
C VAL A 456 -12.11 2.14 15.32
N PRO A 457 -11.42 1.19 14.66
CA PRO A 457 -11.43 -0.21 15.08
C PRO A 457 -10.98 -0.38 16.54
N LEU A 458 -9.93 0.32 16.95
CA LEU A 458 -9.39 0.25 18.31
C LEU A 458 -10.40 0.79 19.33
N THR A 459 -11.03 1.93 19.03
CA THR A 459 -12.02 2.56 19.92
C THR A 459 -13.33 1.79 20.01
N GLN A 460 -13.76 1.10 18.94
CA GLN A 460 -14.98 0.29 18.94
C GLN A 460 -14.74 -1.08 19.60
N CYS A 461 -13.59 -1.70 19.35
CA CYS A 461 -13.33 -3.04 19.83
C CYS A 461 -12.80 -3.09 21.27
N CYS A 462 -12.09 -2.04 21.72
CA CYS A 462 -11.47 -1.95 23.04
C CYS A 462 -10.65 -3.21 23.40
N ARG A 463 -9.92 -3.74 22.42
CA ARG A 463 -8.98 -4.87 22.58
C ARG A 463 -7.67 -4.52 21.89
N TYR A 464 -6.57 -4.97 22.46
CA TYR A 464 -5.22 -4.75 21.93
C TYR A 464 -4.30 -5.84 22.47
N ASP A 465 -3.20 -6.10 21.76
CA ASP A 465 -2.15 -6.97 22.27
C ASP A 465 -1.36 -6.24 23.37
N CYS A 466 -1.08 -6.93 24.47
CA CYS A 466 -0.29 -6.40 25.58
C CYS A 466 1.14 -6.09 25.16
N PHE A 467 1.71 -6.86 24.21
CA PHE A 467 3.04 -6.58 23.65
C PHE A 467 3.10 -5.21 22.94
N SER A 468 2.02 -4.82 22.26
CA SER A 468 1.92 -3.55 21.54
C SER A 468 1.78 -2.33 22.48
N LEU A 469 1.46 -2.52 23.76
CA LEU A 469 1.14 -1.42 24.70
C LEU A 469 2.16 -1.19 25.82
N LEU A 470 3.23 -1.98 25.91
CA LEU A 470 4.24 -1.87 26.98
C LEU A 470 5.21 -0.67 26.85
N SER A 471 4.74 0.47 26.34
CA SER A 471 5.48 1.73 26.40
C SER A 471 5.15 2.63 27.60
N ASP A 472 4.17 2.30 28.45
CA ASP A 472 3.92 3.04 29.70
C ASP A 472 3.15 2.22 30.75
N ILE A 473 3.82 1.34 31.50
CA ILE A 473 3.44 0.97 32.90
C ILE A 473 4.71 0.63 33.69
N SER A 474 5.43 1.65 34.16
CA SER A 474 6.11 1.68 35.49
C SER A 474 6.74 3.03 35.74
#